data_AF-A0A0G3BLF7-F1
#
_entry.id   AF-A0A0G3BLF7-F1
#
_cell.length_a   1.000
_cell.length_b   1.000
_cell.length_c   1.000
_cell.angle_alpha   90.00
_cell.angle_beta   90.00
_cell.angle_gamma   90.00
#
_symmetry.space_group_name_H-M   'P 1'
#
loop_
_entity.id
_entity.type
_entity.pdbx_description
1 polymer ?
#
loop_
_entity_poly.entity_id
_entity_poly.type
_entity_poly.pdbx_seq_one_letter_code
_entity_poly.pdbx_strand_id
1 'polypeptide(L)' 'MSKVEQAKAAQNYRAKPEHPSCSTCQHFSMETVEKTYQAASRLYTWTEEKNLRCTLGGFKVLKKGVCDKFALRQGDQK' A
#
# COMPACT_ATOMS: atom_id res chain seq x y z
N MET A 1 12.72 18.63 8.18
CA MET A 1 11.80 17.52 8.53
C MET A 1 10.43 17.84 7.99
N SER A 2 9.97 17.11 6.97
CA SER A 2 8.60 17.25 6.47
C SER A 2 7.59 16.57 7.40
N LYS A 3 6.32 16.99 7.38
CA LYS A 3 5.23 16.34 8.13
C LYS A 3 5.12 14.83 7.83
N VAL A 4 5.47 14.45 6.61
CA VAL A 4 5.49 13.06 6.13
C VAL A 4 6.59 12.24 6.82
N GLU A 5 7.79 12.80 6.95
CA GLU A 5 8.91 12.13 7.64
C GLU A 5 8.64 11.99 9.13
N GLN A 6 8.03 12.99 9.76
CA GLN A 6 7.62 12.92 11.16
C GLN A 6 6.57 11.82 11.37
N ALA A 7 5.57 11.72 10.50
CA ALA A 7 4.56 10.66 10.57
C ALA A 7 5.17 9.25 10.38
N LYS A 8 6.16 9.10 9.49
CA LYS A 8 6.90 7.84 9.30
C LYS A 8 7.72 7.47 10.53
N ALA A 9 8.45 8.44 11.09
CA ALA A 9 9.26 8.24 12.28
C ALA A 9 8.39 7.91 13.51
N ALA A 10 7.28 8.62 13.70
CA ALA A 10 6.34 8.37 14.79
C ALA A 10 5.66 6.99 14.73
N GLN A 11 5.61 6.38 13.54
CA GLN A 11 5.06 5.04 13.33
C GLN A 11 6.14 3.95 13.23
N ASN A 12 7.43 4.30 13.34
CA ASN A 12 8.56 3.39 13.08
C ASN A 12 8.38 2.62 11.76
N TYR A 13 8.04 3.34 10.69
CA TYR A 13 7.79 2.73 9.38
C TYR A 13 9.06 2.11 8.79
N ARG A 14 8.98 0.82 8.44
CA ARG A 14 10.04 0.00 7.86
C ARG A 14 9.62 -0.42 6.45
N ALA A 15 10.46 -0.18 5.45
CA ALA A 15 10.08 -0.35 4.04
C ALA A 15 10.28 -1.77 3.46
N LYS A 16 11.12 -2.60 4.10
CA LYS A 16 11.40 -4.00 3.69
C LYS A 16 11.27 -5.07 4.80
N PRO A 17 10.29 -5.04 5.70
CA PRO A 17 9.93 -6.22 6.51
C PRO A 17 9.37 -7.33 5.62
N GLU A 18 9.70 -8.58 5.93
CA GLU A 18 9.16 -9.72 5.20
C GLU A 18 7.71 -9.99 5.63
N HIS A 19 7.43 -10.06 6.94
CA HIS A 19 6.08 -10.14 7.51
C HIS A 19 6.07 -9.59 8.95
N PRO A 20 4.96 -8.99 9.43
CA PRO A 20 3.75 -8.60 8.70
C PRO A 20 3.98 -7.42 7.74
N SER A 21 3.04 -7.15 6.82
CA SER A 21 3.22 -6.15 5.75
C SER A 21 2.01 -5.22 5.56
N CYS A 22 2.22 -4.02 5.03
CA CYS A 22 1.18 -3.01 4.85
C CYS A 22 0.05 -3.53 3.95
N SER A 23 0.33 -4.39 2.98
CA SER A 23 -0.73 -4.98 2.15
C SER A 23 -1.80 -5.75 2.94
N THR A 24 -1.47 -6.32 4.11
CA THR A 24 -2.43 -7.02 4.98
C THR A 24 -2.90 -6.15 6.16
N CYS A 25 -2.53 -4.86 6.17
CA CYS A 25 -2.90 -3.93 7.22
C CYS A 25 -4.29 -3.33 6.97
N GLN A 26 -5.09 -3.17 8.03
CA GLN A 26 -6.38 -2.50 8.00
C GLN A 26 -6.26 -1.03 7.56
N HIS A 27 -5.13 -0.38 7.83
CA HIS A 27 -4.88 1.03 7.50
C HIS A 27 -4.31 1.24 6.09
N PHE A 28 -4.18 0.18 5.30
CA PHE A 28 -3.67 0.29 3.95
C PHE A 28 -4.77 0.67 2.97
N SER A 29 -4.51 1.73 2.22
CA SER A 29 -5.35 2.21 1.13
C SER A 29 -4.58 2.11 -0.17
N MET A 30 -5.23 1.57 -1.19
CA MET A 30 -4.73 1.57 -2.56
C MET A 30 -5.87 1.88 -3.51
N GLU A 31 -5.51 2.39 -4.68
CA GLU A 31 -6.43 2.60 -5.79
C GLU A 31 -6.09 1.57 -6.86
N THR A 32 -7.09 0.85 -7.35
CA THR A 32 -6.92 -0.13 -8.43
C THR A 32 -7.45 0.49 -9.70
N VAL A 33 -6.56 0.72 -10.67
CA VAL A 33 -6.89 1.34 -11.95
C VAL A 33 -6.78 0.27 -13.03
N GLU A 34 -7.88 -0.03 -13.69
CA GLU A 34 -7.88 -0.84 -14.90
C GLU A 34 -7.35 0.00 -16.06
N LYS A 35 -6.33 -0.52 -16.75
CA LYS A 35 -5.80 0.08 -17.96
C LYS A 35 -6.04 -0.85 -19.13
N THR A 36 -6.43 -0.24 -20.22
CA THR A 36 -6.73 -0.94 -21.46
C THR A 36 -5.84 -0.38 -22.56
N TYR A 37 -5.13 -1.26 -23.25
CA TYR A 37 -4.31 -0.94 -24.39
C TYR A 37 -4.81 -1.71 -25.61
N GLN A 38 -5.14 -0.98 -26.67
CA GLN A 38 -5.53 -1.58 -27.93
C GLN A 38 -4.33 -1.58 -28.87
N ALA A 39 -3.92 -2.78 -29.32
CA ALA A 39 -2.88 -2.96 -30.32
C ALA A 39 -3.43 -3.78 -31.49
N ALA A 40 -3.38 -3.19 -32.68
CA ALA A 40 -3.99 -3.73 -33.91
C ALA A 40 -5.48 -4.10 -33.70
N SER A 41 -5.79 -5.37 -33.45
CA SER A 41 -7.15 -5.89 -33.23
C SER A 41 -7.31 -6.60 -31.87
N ARG A 42 -6.35 -6.44 -30.96
CA ARG A 42 -6.38 -7.05 -29.61
C ARG A 42 -6.48 -5.97 -28.54
N LEU A 43 -7.34 -6.24 -27.58
CA LEU A 43 -7.52 -5.44 -26.37
C LEU A 43 -6.76 -6.11 -25.23
N TYR A 44 -5.81 -5.40 -24.64
CA TYR A 44 -5.05 -5.85 -23.47
C TYR A 44 -5.53 -5.05 -22.26
N THR A 45 -6.17 -5.73 -21.32
CA THR A 45 -6.59 -5.15 -20.04
C THR A 45 -5.66 -5.64 -18.94
N TRP A 46 -5.07 -4.73 -18.17
CA TRP A 46 -4.36 -5.09 -16.93
C TRP A 46 -4.73 -4.12 -15.83
N THR A 47 -4.61 -4.59 -14.59
CA THR A 47 -4.90 -3.79 -13.41
C THR A 47 -3.61 -3.28 -12.79
N GLU A 48 -3.51 -1.97 -12.62
CA GLU A 48 -2.40 -1.32 -11.93
C GLU A 48 -2.86 -0.80 -10.57
N GLU A 49 -2.09 -1.11 -9.53
CA GLU A 49 -2.31 -0.59 -8.20
C GLU A 49 -1.53 0.72 -8.04
N LYS A 50 -2.28 1.80 -7.80
CA LYS A 50 -1.77 3.16 -7.61
C LYS A 50 -2.10 3.66 -6.22
N ASN A 51 -1.51 4.80 -5.87
CA ASN A 51 -1.83 5.54 -4.65
C ASN A 51 -1.74 4.73 -3.35
N LEU A 52 -0.75 3.82 -3.25
CA LEU A 52 -0.49 3.02 -2.05
C LEU A 52 -0.14 3.94 -0.87
N ARG A 53 -1.06 4.09 0.09
CA ARG A 53 -0.93 5.02 1.21
C ARG A 53 -1.39 4.38 2.52
N CYS A 54 -0.81 4.84 3.63
CA CYS A 54 -1.29 4.54 4.97
C CYS A 54 -2.33 5.58 5.38
N THR A 55 -3.53 5.18 5.80
CA THR A 55 -4.59 6.09 6.23
C THR A 55 -4.27 6.79 7.56
N LEU A 56 -3.46 6.17 8.43
CA LEU A 56 -3.02 6.78 9.70
C LEU A 56 -2.06 7.96 9.49
N GLY A 57 -1.14 7.81 8.55
CA GLY A 57 -0.07 8.79 8.32
C GLY A 57 -0.24 9.66 7.07
N GLY A 58 -1.20 9.32 6.20
CA GLY A 58 -1.42 10.00 4.93
C GLY A 58 -0.27 9.90 3.93
N PHE A 59 0.74 9.05 4.19
CA PHE A 59 1.96 8.97 3.39
C PHE A 59 2.00 7.74 2.49
N LYS A 60 2.80 7.84 1.42
CA LYS A 60 3.05 6.73 0.49
C LYS A 60 3.79 5.58 1.20
N VAL A 61 3.26 4.37 1.07
CA VAL A 61 3.83 3.13 1.61
C VAL A 61 4.13 2.14 0.50
N LEU A 62 4.99 1.17 0.81
CA LEU A 62 5.21 -0.01 -0.01
C LEU A 62 4.33 -1.15 0.53
N LYS A 63 3.89 -2.06 -0.35
CA LYS A 63 3.15 -3.26 0.07
C LYS A 63 3.91 -4.08 1.11
N LYS A 64 5.22 -4.24 0.89
CA LYS A 64 6.15 -4.92 1.79
C LYS A 64 6.63 -4.04 2.96
N GLY A 65 6.00 -2.88 3.21
CA GLY A 65 6.33 -2.05 4.38
C GLY A 65 5.64 -2.55 5.65
N VAL A 66 6.03 -2.10 6.84
CA VAL A 66 5.29 -2.32 8.10
C VAL A 66 5.56 -1.15 9.03
N CYS A 67 4.70 -0.95 10.01
CA CYS A 67 4.90 0.03 11.07
C CYS A 67 4.44 -0.56 12.40
N ASP A 68 4.76 0.10 13.51
CA ASP A 68 4.38 -0.39 14.85
C ASP A 68 2.88 -0.31 15.10
N LYS A 69 2.17 0.51 14.32
CA LYS A 69 0.70 0.60 14.32
C LYS A 69 0.06 -0.35 13.32
N PHE A 70 0.71 -1.48 13.02
CA PHE A 70 0.16 -2.51 12.17
C PHE A 70 -1.07 -3.14 12.85
N ALA A 71 -2.19 -3.18 12.11
CA ALA A 71 -3.40 -3.86 12.51
C ALA A 71 -3.80 -4.80 11.38
N LEU A 72 -3.95 -6.10 11.64
CA LEU A 72 -4.32 -7.07 10.61
C LEU A 72 -5.75 -6.76 10.11
N ARG A 73 -5.95 -6.80 8.79
CA ARG A 73 -7.28 -6.64 8.19
C ARG A 73 -8.13 -7.87 8.52
N GLN A 74 -9.33 -7.66 9.07
CA GLN A 74 -10.29 -8.73 9.33
C GLN A 74 -10.68 -9.40 7.98
N GLY A 75 -10.16 -10.59 7.74
CA GLY A 75 -10.29 -11.31 6.46
C GLY A 75 -9.03 -12.08 6.03
N ASP A 76 -7.86 -11.74 6.59
CA ASP A 76 -6.56 -12.40 6.30
C ASP A 76 -6.22 -13.53 7.28
N GLN A 77 -7.18 -14.02 8.06
CA GLN A 77 -6.98 -15.13 9.00
C GLN A 77 -7.33 -16.45 8.28
N LYS A 78 -6.32 -17.11 7.73
CA LYS A 78 -6.42 -18.50 7.24
C LYS A 78 -5.86 -19.46 8.29
#